data_AF-A0AAW1LQ18-F1
#
_entry.id   AF-A0AAW1LQ18-F1
#
_cell.length_a   1.000
_cell.length_b   1.000
_cell.length_c   1.000
_cell.angle_alpha   90.00
_cell.angle_beta   90.00
_cell.angle_gamma   90.00
#
_symmetry.space_group_name_H-M   'P 1'
#
loop_
_entity.id
_entity.type
_entity.pdbx_description
1 polymer ?
#
loop_
_entity_poly.entity_id
_entity_poly.type
_entity_poly.pdbx_seq_one_letter_code
_entity_poly.pdbx_strand_id
1 'polypeptide(L)'
;MPFGSFEFKKFADSWNFRIVTSSPRYPRSNGLSEKAVGIAKQMLKKKFEENKDINISLLEYRSTVIPTMGASPSELLMSRLLRTKLPAHHLKLKPKLQENVEDKLKSNQYQYKSYHDRRNSLHLRPSNNEPLCVNRNAIEHASQESSDNASDPDVSLNTSLPPITTRSGRTVKKPSKYNDYVL
;
A
#
# COMPACT_ATOMS: atom_id res chain seq x y z
N MET A 1 -2.63 7.64 -21.12
CA MET A 1 -3.03 6.23 -21.26
C MET A 1 -3.24 5.64 -19.87
N PRO A 2 -4.45 5.15 -19.53
CA PRO A 2 -4.73 4.51 -18.25
C PRO A 2 -3.91 3.21 -18.06
N PHE A 3 -3.48 2.90 -16.83
CA PHE A 3 -2.65 1.71 -16.55
C PHE A 3 -3.37 0.36 -16.72
N GLY A 4 -4.71 0.35 -16.74
CA GLY A 4 -5.51 -0.87 -16.98
C GLY A 4 -5.90 -1.11 -18.44
N SER A 5 -5.37 -0.30 -19.37
CA SER A 5 -5.72 -0.38 -20.79
C SER A 5 -4.99 -1.53 -21.51
N PHE A 6 -5.59 -2.01 -22.61
CA PHE A 6 -4.97 -3.04 -23.45
C PHE A 6 -3.66 -2.54 -24.09
N GLU A 7 -3.63 -1.27 -24.48
CA GLU A 7 -2.44 -0.65 -25.06
C GLU A 7 -1.26 -0.63 -24.08
N PHE A 8 -1.51 -0.38 -22.79
CA PHE A 8 -0.45 -0.41 -21.78
C PHE A 8 0.07 -1.84 -21.56
N LYS A 9 -0.80 -2.84 -21.62
CA LYS A 9 -0.37 -4.24 -21.55
C LYS A 9 0.53 -4.61 -22.72
N LYS A 10 0.14 -4.25 -23.96
CA LYS A 10 0.96 -4.48 -25.16
C LYS A 10 2.32 -3.77 -25.08
N PHE A 11 2.35 -2.56 -24.52
CA PHE A 11 3.60 -1.83 -24.28
C PHE A 11 4.49 -2.55 -23.25
N ALA A 12 3.91 -3.06 -22.16
CA ALA A 12 4.66 -3.80 -21.15
C ALA A 12 5.24 -5.11 -21.70
N ASP A 13 4.47 -5.81 -22.53
CA ASP A 13 4.91 -7.04 -23.21
C ASP A 13 6.05 -6.75 -24.20
N SER A 14 6.00 -5.63 -24.96
CA SER A 14 7.08 -5.28 -25.90
C SER A 14 8.36 -4.79 -25.21
N TRP A 15 8.24 -4.15 -24.04
CA TRP A 15 9.38 -3.70 -23.23
C TRP A 15 9.83 -4.71 -22.19
N ASN A 16 9.24 -5.92 -22.17
CA ASN A 16 9.57 -7.02 -21.26
C ASN A 16 9.52 -6.66 -19.77
N PHE A 17 8.51 -5.90 -19.33
CA PHE A 17 8.27 -5.67 -17.90
C PHE A 17 6.87 -6.13 -17.48
N ARG A 18 6.76 -6.55 -16.21
CA ARG A 18 5.49 -7.03 -15.65
C ARG A 18 4.73 -5.88 -14.99
N ILE A 19 3.46 -5.74 -15.35
CA ILE A 19 2.55 -4.83 -14.64
C ILE A 19 2.01 -5.54 -13.40
N VAL A 20 2.23 -4.96 -12.21
CA VAL A 20 1.64 -5.40 -10.95
C VAL A 20 0.61 -4.36 -10.53
N THR A 21 -0.67 -4.73 -10.52
CA THR A 21 -1.76 -3.85 -10.09
C THR A 21 -2.15 -4.12 -8.64
N SER A 22 -2.45 -3.05 -7.92
CA SER A 22 -3.04 -3.12 -6.58
C SER A 22 -4.54 -3.36 -6.65
N SER A 23 -5.10 -4.01 -5.62
CA SER A 23 -6.56 -4.13 -5.48
C SER A 23 -7.24 -2.75 -5.47
N PRO A 24 -8.39 -2.61 -6.16
CA PRO A 24 -9.21 -1.41 -6.05
C PRO A 24 -9.52 -1.10 -4.58
N ARG A 25 -9.48 0.20 -4.21
CA ARG A 25 -9.68 0.68 -2.83
C ARG A 25 -8.64 0.20 -1.80
N TYR A 26 -7.46 -0.26 -2.25
CA TYR A 26 -6.33 -0.60 -1.36
C TYR A 26 -5.11 0.31 -1.57
N PRO A 27 -5.21 1.63 -1.29
CA PRO A 27 -4.14 2.59 -1.55
C PRO A 27 -2.86 2.32 -0.75
N ARG A 28 -2.97 1.60 0.38
CA ARG A 28 -1.83 1.24 1.25
C ARG A 28 -0.70 0.54 0.50
N SER A 29 -1.03 -0.26 -0.52
CA SER A 29 -0.04 -0.95 -1.37
C SER A 29 0.83 0.02 -2.19
N ASN A 30 0.33 1.22 -2.51
CA ASN A 30 1.02 2.22 -3.32
C ASN A 30 1.62 3.36 -2.47
N GLY A 31 1.70 3.21 -1.16
CA GLY A 31 2.10 4.28 -0.24
C GLY A 31 3.50 4.86 -0.51
N LEU A 32 4.43 4.05 -1.02
CA LEU A 32 5.76 4.54 -1.39
C LEU A 32 5.69 5.51 -2.59
N SER A 33 4.91 5.15 -3.62
CA SER A 33 4.68 6.00 -4.79
C SER A 33 3.98 7.30 -4.41
N GLU A 34 2.96 7.23 -3.54
CA GLU A 34 2.27 8.42 -3.03
C GLU A 34 3.24 9.35 -2.26
N LYS A 35 4.10 8.78 -1.41
CA LYS A 35 5.12 9.55 -0.69
C LYS A 35 6.12 10.20 -1.64
N ALA A 36 6.57 9.48 -2.66
CA ALA A 36 7.48 10.01 -3.68
C ALA A 36 6.86 11.19 -4.45
N VAL A 37 5.58 11.09 -4.84
CA VAL A 37 4.84 12.20 -5.46
C VAL A 37 4.75 13.40 -4.51
N GLY A 38 4.50 13.17 -3.22
CA GLY A 38 4.51 14.23 -2.21
C GLY A 38 5.85 14.97 -2.12
N ILE A 39 6.96 14.23 -2.11
CA ILE A 39 8.31 14.80 -2.12
C ILE A 39 8.55 15.61 -3.40
N ALA A 40 8.20 15.05 -4.57
CA ALA A 40 8.37 15.74 -5.85
C ALA A 40 7.57 17.06 -5.90
N LYS A 41 6.31 17.05 -5.47
CA LYS A 41 5.48 18.25 -5.39
C LYS A 41 6.10 19.31 -4.46
N GLN A 42 6.61 18.89 -3.31
CA GLN A 42 7.25 19.81 -2.36
C GLN A 42 8.52 20.43 -2.96
N MET A 43 9.34 19.65 -3.65
CA MET A 43 10.54 20.15 -4.34
C MET A 43 10.18 21.17 -5.41
N LEU A 44 9.19 20.86 -6.25
CA LEU A 44 8.71 21.76 -7.31
C LEU A 44 8.16 23.07 -6.72
N LYS A 45 7.32 22.98 -5.68
CA LYS A 45 6.74 24.16 -5.02
C LYS A 45 7.82 25.08 -4.47
N LYS A 46 8.80 24.55 -3.72
CA LYS A 46 9.90 25.35 -3.17
C LYS A 46 10.72 26.04 -4.25
N LYS A 47 10.99 25.36 -5.38
CA LYS A 47 11.78 25.96 -6.46
C LYS A 47 11.01 26.97 -7.29
N PHE A 48 9.71 26.77 -7.45
CA PHE A 48 8.83 27.76 -8.04
C PHE A 48 8.80 29.04 -7.20
N GLU A 49 8.67 28.93 -5.88
CA GLU A 49 8.72 30.07 -4.95
C GLU A 49 10.09 30.77 -4.96
N GLU A 50 11.18 30.03 -5.06
CA GLU A 50 12.55 30.56 -5.11
C GLU A 50 13.00 31.06 -6.50
N ASN A 51 12.21 30.84 -7.56
CA ASN A 51 12.60 31.05 -8.97
C ASN A 51 13.96 30.42 -9.33
N LYS A 52 14.20 29.17 -8.91
CA LYS A 52 15.46 28.43 -9.16
C LYS A 52 15.24 27.16 -9.97
N ASP A 53 16.33 26.66 -10.56
CA ASP A 53 16.32 25.40 -11.31
C ASP A 53 15.97 24.19 -10.43
N ILE A 54 15.05 23.37 -10.95
CA ILE A 54 14.60 22.11 -10.33
C ILE A 54 15.76 21.10 -10.23
N ASN A 55 16.68 21.14 -11.19
CA ASN A 55 17.84 20.25 -11.27
C ASN A 55 18.72 20.31 -10.02
N ILE A 56 18.84 21.49 -9.39
CA ILE A 56 19.65 21.67 -8.17
C ILE A 56 19.03 20.91 -7.00
N SER A 57 17.72 21.05 -6.80
CA SER A 57 16.99 20.30 -5.76
C SER A 57 17.03 18.79 -6.01
N LEU A 58 16.98 18.37 -7.28
CA LEU A 58 17.07 16.96 -7.62
C LEU A 58 18.46 16.38 -7.32
N LEU A 59 19.52 17.17 -7.55
CA LEU A 59 20.87 16.85 -7.15
C LEU A 59 20.98 16.72 -5.62
N GLU A 60 20.45 17.69 -4.88
CA GLU A 60 20.42 17.69 -3.40
C GLU A 60 19.70 16.45 -2.86
N TYR A 61 18.51 16.13 -3.38
CA TYR A 61 17.74 14.95 -3.00
C TYR A 61 18.54 13.66 -3.20
N ARG A 62 19.20 13.51 -4.35
CA ARG A 62 20.03 12.33 -4.66
C ARG A 62 21.26 12.21 -3.76
N SER A 63 21.78 13.33 -3.27
CA SER A 63 22.95 13.39 -2.38
C SER A 63 22.61 13.33 -0.88
N THR A 64 21.32 13.41 -0.51
CA THR A 64 20.90 13.42 0.90
C THR A 64 20.85 12.01 1.45
N VAL A 65 21.48 11.78 2.61
CA VAL A 65 21.50 10.46 3.27
C VAL A 65 20.10 10.08 3.74
N ILE A 66 19.67 8.86 3.44
CA ILE A 66 18.44 8.28 3.98
C ILE A 66 18.73 7.79 5.40
N PRO A 67 18.13 8.35 6.47
CA PRO A 67 18.48 8.02 7.85
C PRO A 67 18.33 6.52 8.17
N THR A 68 17.32 5.89 7.59
CA THR A 68 16.98 4.47 7.75
C THR A 68 18.07 3.52 7.23
N MET A 69 18.78 3.91 6.17
CA MET A 69 19.79 3.07 5.51
C MET A 69 21.22 3.55 5.79
N GLY A 70 21.39 4.84 6.09
CA GLY A 70 22.69 5.47 6.27
C GLY A 70 23.44 5.77 4.97
N ALA A 71 22.77 5.67 3.82
CA ALA A 71 23.33 5.97 2.50
C ALA A 71 22.41 6.91 1.70
N SER A 72 22.98 7.70 0.79
CA SER A 72 22.20 8.54 -0.12
C SER A 72 21.68 7.76 -1.33
N PRO A 73 20.60 8.21 -2.00
CA PRO A 73 20.09 7.55 -3.20
C PRO A 73 21.15 7.37 -4.30
N SER A 74 22.05 8.34 -4.47
CA SER A 74 23.15 8.25 -5.45
C SER A 74 24.18 7.17 -5.09
N GLU A 75 24.49 7.00 -3.81
CA GLU A 75 25.37 5.94 -3.34
C GLU A 75 24.73 4.56 -3.49
N LEU A 76 23.41 4.46 -3.29
CA LEU A 76 22.69 3.21 -3.47
C LEU A 76 22.60 2.79 -4.95
N LEU A 77 22.39 3.75 -5.85
CA LEU A 77 22.20 3.48 -7.28
C LEU A 77 23.53 3.37 -8.05
N MET A 78 24.49 4.24 -7.75
CA MET A 78 25.72 4.41 -8.54
C MET A 78 26.98 4.09 -7.73
N SER A 79 26.85 3.70 -6.46
CA SER A 79 27.97 3.48 -5.54
C SER A 79 28.92 4.67 -5.46
N ARG A 80 28.45 5.91 -5.62
CA ARG A 80 29.30 7.11 -5.53
C ARG A 80 28.52 8.30 -4.98
N LEU A 81 29.23 9.22 -4.34
CA LEU A 81 28.67 10.50 -3.96
C LEU A 81 28.71 11.47 -5.16
N LEU A 82 27.65 12.27 -5.32
CA LEU A 82 27.61 13.33 -6.33
C LEU A 82 28.32 14.59 -5.84
N ARG A 83 28.92 15.33 -6.77
CA ARG A 83 29.54 16.63 -6.46
C ARG A 83 28.45 17.68 -6.30
N THR A 84 28.31 18.22 -5.10
CA THR A 84 27.33 19.26 -4.77
C THR A 84 28.00 20.63 -4.65
N LYS A 85 27.23 21.67 -4.28
CA LYS A 85 27.76 23.01 -4.01
C LYS A 85 28.58 23.08 -2.71
N LEU A 86 28.42 22.08 -1.84
CA LEU A 86 29.20 21.99 -0.61
C LEU A 86 30.59 21.45 -0.94
N PRO A 87 31.66 22.01 -0.35
CA PRO A 87 33.00 21.49 -0.54
C PRO A 87 33.07 20.07 0.02
N ALA A 88 33.53 19.14 -0.80
CA ALA A 88 33.73 17.75 -0.41
C ALA A 88 35.14 17.30 -0.81
N HIS A 89 35.75 16.48 0.02
CA HIS A 89 37.06 15.91 -0.28
C HIS A 89 36.98 14.99 -1.50
N HIS A 90 37.91 15.14 -2.45
CA HIS A 90 37.89 14.41 -3.73
C HIS A 90 37.86 12.88 -3.56
N LEU A 91 38.48 12.33 -2.50
CA LEU A 91 38.42 10.90 -2.21
C LEU A 91 37.01 10.40 -1.89
N LYS A 92 36.13 11.24 -1.34
CA LYS A 92 34.72 10.85 -1.05
C LYS A 92 33.86 10.76 -2.31
N LEU A 93 34.30 11.35 -3.42
CA LEU A 93 33.60 11.29 -4.72
C LEU A 93 33.95 10.03 -5.52
N LYS A 94 34.97 9.27 -5.09
CA LYS A 94 35.32 7.99 -5.69
C LYS A 94 34.21 6.96 -5.41
N PRO A 95 33.97 6.03 -6.35
CA PRO A 95 32.96 5.02 -6.13
C PRO A 95 33.35 4.12 -4.94
N LYS A 96 32.40 3.93 -4.02
CA LYS A 96 32.47 3.08 -2.86
C LYS A 96 31.14 2.33 -2.71
N LEU A 97 31.21 1.00 -2.61
CA LEU A 97 30.05 0.17 -2.32
C LEU A 97 29.64 0.36 -0.85
N GLN A 98 28.34 0.50 -0.62
CA GLN A 98 27.78 0.61 0.73
C GLN A 98 27.46 -0.78 1.27
N GLU A 99 27.98 -1.10 2.44
CA GLU A 99 27.81 -2.41 3.09
C GLU A 99 26.53 -2.44 3.93
N ASN A 100 25.98 -3.65 4.13
CA ASN A 100 24.84 -3.94 5.02
C ASN A 100 23.55 -3.16 4.69
N VAL A 101 23.42 -2.61 3.47
CA VAL A 101 22.21 -1.90 3.04
C VAL A 101 21.02 -2.85 2.99
N GLU A 102 21.22 -4.05 2.45
CA GLU A 102 20.15 -5.06 2.34
C GLU A 102 19.64 -5.50 3.71
N ASP A 103 20.53 -5.74 4.66
CA ASP A 103 20.16 -6.18 6.01
C ASP A 103 19.42 -5.07 6.77
N LYS A 104 19.83 -3.82 6.59
CA LYS A 104 19.08 -2.65 7.09
C LYS A 104 17.70 -2.57 6.43
N LEU A 105 17.59 -2.80 5.13
CA LEU A 105 16.29 -2.78 4.45
C LEU A 105 15.37 -3.90 4.98
N LYS A 106 15.87 -5.13 5.07
CA LYS A 106 15.13 -6.29 5.58
C LYS A 106 14.69 -6.10 7.03
N SER A 107 15.59 -5.63 7.90
CA SER A 107 15.26 -5.37 9.30
C SER A 107 14.18 -4.31 9.45
N ASN A 108 14.24 -3.22 8.67
CA ASN A 108 13.17 -2.21 8.65
C ASN A 108 11.84 -2.78 8.14
N GLN A 109 11.85 -3.57 7.06
CA GLN A 109 10.64 -4.24 6.57
C GLN A 109 10.02 -5.17 7.63
N TYR A 110 10.85 -5.93 8.34
CA TYR A 110 10.41 -6.79 9.43
C TYR A 110 9.80 -5.98 10.58
N GLN A 111 10.41 -4.86 10.96
CA GLN A 111 9.86 -3.95 11.98
C GLN A 111 8.49 -3.43 11.56
N TYR A 112 8.36 -2.89 10.34
CA TYR A 112 7.07 -2.40 9.81
C TYR A 112 6.00 -3.50 9.75
N LYS A 113 6.38 -4.71 9.34
CA LYS A 113 5.49 -5.88 9.39
C LYS A 113 5.04 -6.17 10.83
N SER A 114 5.96 -6.21 11.79
CA SER A 114 5.62 -6.47 13.20
C SER A 114 4.66 -5.42 13.79
N TYR A 115 4.81 -4.13 13.42
CA TYR A 115 3.90 -3.08 13.85
C TYR A 115 2.52 -3.25 13.22
N HIS A 116 2.48 -3.60 11.92
CA HIS A 116 1.24 -3.85 11.21
C HIS A 116 0.49 -5.06 11.79
N ASP A 117 1.19 -6.18 11.99
CA ASP A 117 0.62 -7.42 12.51
C ASP A 117 0.11 -7.23 13.93
N ARG A 118 0.85 -6.55 14.81
CA ARG A 118 0.38 -6.19 16.16
C ARG A 118 -0.86 -5.30 16.15
N ARG A 119 -0.93 -4.35 15.21
CA ARG A 119 -2.11 -3.48 15.08
C ARG A 119 -3.32 -4.27 14.57
N ASN A 120 -3.11 -5.21 13.66
CA ASN A 120 -4.18 -5.95 13.00
C ASN A 120 -4.60 -7.22 13.76
N SER A 121 -3.76 -7.77 14.64
CA SER A 121 -4.10 -8.94 15.46
C SER A 121 -5.29 -8.70 16.39
N LEU A 122 -5.57 -7.45 16.76
CA LEU A 122 -6.76 -7.05 17.51
C LEU A 122 -8.07 -7.15 16.70
N HIS A 123 -7.98 -7.19 15.37
CA HIS A 123 -9.13 -7.24 14.45
C HIS A 123 -9.32 -8.61 13.79
N LEU A 124 -8.33 -9.50 13.89
CA LEU A 124 -8.46 -10.89 13.45
C LEU A 124 -9.27 -11.65 14.51
N ARG A 125 -10.55 -11.90 14.24
CA ARG A 125 -11.30 -12.91 14.99
C ARG A 125 -10.59 -14.25 14.79
N PRO A 126 -10.33 -15.04 15.84
CA PRO A 126 -9.94 -16.43 15.64
C PRO A 126 -11.03 -17.09 14.78
N SER A 127 -10.67 -17.56 13.59
CA SER A 127 -11.59 -18.40 12.81
C SER A 127 -11.63 -19.74 13.51
N ASN A 128 -12.78 -20.11 14.07
CA ASN A 128 -12.96 -21.43 14.69
C ASN A 128 -13.19 -22.54 13.66
N ASN A 129 -13.18 -22.25 12.36
CA ASN A 129 -13.44 -23.24 11.32
C ASN A 129 -12.29 -23.26 10.29
N GLU A 130 -11.95 -24.49 9.87
CA GLU A 130 -10.90 -24.90 8.94
C GLU A 130 -10.74 -24.03 7.68
N PRO A 131 -9.54 -23.96 7.08
CA PRO A 131 -9.29 -23.12 5.91
C PRO A 131 -10.11 -23.61 4.70
N LEU A 132 -11.17 -22.88 4.38
CA LEU A 132 -11.90 -23.01 3.12
C LEU A 132 -11.02 -22.55 1.95
N CYS A 133 -10.14 -23.43 1.48
CA CYS A 133 -9.61 -23.34 0.12
C CYS A 133 -10.63 -24.00 -0.82
N VAL A 134 -11.63 -23.24 -1.25
CA VAL A 134 -12.54 -23.72 -2.31
C VAL A 134 -11.78 -23.61 -3.63
N ASN A 135 -11.37 -24.76 -4.15
CA ASN A 135 -10.74 -24.90 -5.45
C ASN A 135 -11.73 -24.45 -6.54
N ARG A 136 -11.34 -23.48 -7.38
CA ARG A 136 -12.22 -22.81 -8.36
C ARG A 136 -12.82 -23.72 -9.44
N ASN A 137 -12.38 -24.96 -9.53
CA ASN A 137 -12.69 -25.86 -10.64
C ASN A 137 -13.96 -26.71 -10.43
N ALA A 138 -14.72 -26.51 -9.34
CA ALA A 138 -15.90 -27.32 -9.01
C ALA A 138 -17.26 -26.68 -9.39
N ILE A 139 -17.27 -25.46 -9.95
CA ILE A 139 -18.52 -24.71 -10.18
C ILE A 139 -19.19 -25.04 -11.54
N GLU A 140 -18.52 -25.76 -12.44
CA GLU A 140 -19.04 -25.96 -13.81
C GLU A 140 -20.12 -27.06 -13.97
N HIS A 141 -20.48 -27.81 -12.92
CA HIS A 141 -21.40 -28.96 -13.06
C HIS A 141 -22.72 -28.89 -12.27
N ALA A 142 -23.02 -27.81 -11.56
CA ALA A 142 -24.30 -27.66 -10.85
C ALA A 142 -25.16 -26.57 -11.48
N SER A 143 -25.56 -26.78 -12.73
CA SER A 143 -26.55 -25.94 -13.41
C SER A 143 -27.50 -26.85 -14.17
N GLN A 144 -28.40 -27.52 -13.45
CA GLN A 144 -29.67 -28.06 -13.94
C GLN A 144 -30.46 -28.69 -12.79
N GLU A 145 -31.52 -28.00 -12.35
CA GLU A 145 -32.90 -28.50 -12.19
C GLU A 145 -33.69 -27.75 -11.10
N SER A 146 -34.87 -27.32 -11.51
CA SER A 146 -35.92 -26.54 -10.86
C SER A 146 -36.95 -27.41 -10.16
N SER A 147 -37.55 -26.94 -9.05
CA SER A 147 -39.01 -26.79 -8.84
C SER A 147 -39.43 -26.85 -7.36
N ASP A 148 -40.19 -25.82 -6.95
CA ASP A 148 -41.41 -25.85 -6.13
C ASP A 148 -41.44 -26.57 -4.76
N ASN A 149 -41.51 -25.81 -3.66
CA ASN A 149 -42.79 -25.54 -2.97
C ASN A 149 -42.60 -24.85 -1.61
N ALA A 150 -43.51 -23.92 -1.34
CA ALA A 150 -43.63 -23.12 -0.13
C ALA A 150 -44.03 -23.93 1.10
N SER A 151 -43.59 -23.49 2.28
CA SER A 151 -44.33 -23.49 3.57
C SER A 151 -43.47 -22.84 4.66
N ASP A 152 -43.88 -21.64 5.13
CA ASP A 152 -43.45 -21.07 6.42
C ASP A 152 -44.02 -21.92 7.59
N PRO A 153 -43.42 -21.83 8.79
CA PRO A 153 -44.09 -20.97 9.77
C PRO A 153 -43.15 -20.13 10.65
N ASP A 154 -43.73 -19.00 11.06
CA ASP A 154 -43.30 -18.00 12.03
C ASP A 154 -42.54 -18.52 13.26
N VAL A 155 -41.41 -17.87 13.56
CA VAL A 155 -40.96 -17.65 14.95
C VAL A 155 -40.47 -16.21 15.09
N SER A 156 -41.30 -15.39 15.72
CA SER A 156 -40.98 -14.05 16.19
C SER A 156 -39.99 -14.11 17.35
N LEU A 157 -38.77 -13.59 17.14
CA LEU A 157 -37.82 -13.29 18.22
C LEU A 157 -37.28 -11.87 18.04
N ASN A 158 -38.07 -10.91 18.53
CA ASN A 158 -37.60 -9.57 18.86
C ASN A 158 -36.47 -9.67 19.88
N THR A 159 -35.22 -9.66 19.41
CA THR A 159 -34.04 -9.50 20.26
C THR A 159 -33.40 -8.16 19.92
N SER A 160 -33.57 -7.16 20.77
CA SER A 160 -32.86 -5.88 20.64
C SER A 160 -31.37 -6.13 20.84
N LEU A 161 -30.59 -6.08 19.76
CA LEU A 161 -29.13 -6.20 19.83
C LEU A 161 -28.54 -5.07 20.69
N PRO A 162 -27.51 -5.35 21.51
CA PRO A 162 -26.93 -4.36 22.41
C PRO A 162 -26.26 -3.20 21.64
N PRO A 163 -26.22 -1.99 22.23
CA PRO A 163 -25.66 -0.80 21.59
C PRO A 163 -24.15 -0.93 21.35
N ILE A 164 -23.70 -0.55 20.15
CA ILE A 164 -22.28 -0.57 19.78
C ILE A 164 -21.55 0.57 20.48
N THR A 165 -20.55 0.25 21.30
CA THR A 165 -19.70 1.22 22.00
C THR A 165 -18.30 1.29 21.36
N THR A 166 -17.72 2.49 21.34
CA THR A 166 -16.33 2.72 20.91
C THR A 166 -15.34 2.47 22.05
N ARG A 167 -14.04 2.32 21.73
CA ARG A 167 -12.95 2.15 22.71
C ARG A 167 -12.86 3.27 23.77
N SER A 168 -13.41 4.45 23.51
CA SER A 168 -13.48 5.58 24.46
C SER A 168 -14.77 5.63 25.26
N GLY A 169 -15.59 4.57 25.25
CA GLY A 169 -16.86 4.49 25.97
C GLY A 169 -18.02 5.25 25.34
N ARG A 170 -17.86 5.79 24.12
CA ARG A 170 -18.93 6.53 23.43
C ARG A 170 -19.86 5.59 22.67
N THR A 171 -21.15 5.68 22.93
CA THR A 171 -22.20 4.92 22.23
C THR A 171 -22.41 5.45 20.81
N VAL A 172 -22.32 4.56 19.81
CA VAL A 172 -22.56 4.89 18.40
C VAL A 172 -24.00 4.53 18.06
N LYS A 173 -24.81 5.53 17.71
CA LYS A 173 -26.13 5.28 17.11
C LYS A 173 -25.92 4.70 15.71
N LYS A 174 -26.67 3.66 15.35
CA LYS A 174 -26.67 3.13 13.98
C LYS A 174 -26.97 4.26 12.98
N PRO A 175 -26.29 4.33 11.83
CA PRO A 175 -26.63 5.29 10.79
C PRO A 175 -28.07 5.02 10.32
N SER A 176 -28.90 6.07 10.21
CA SER A 176 -30.31 5.95 9.81
C SER A 176 -30.51 5.55 8.34
N LYS A 177 -29.43 5.43 7.57
CA LYS A 177 -29.44 5.43 6.10
C LYS A 177 -29.80 4.09 5.45
N TYR A 178 -30.14 3.07 6.24
CA TYR A 178 -30.46 1.72 5.74
C TYR A 178 -31.68 1.11 6.46
N ASN A 179 -32.69 1.92 6.81
CA ASN A 179 -33.97 1.38 7.28
C ASN A 179 -34.89 0.92 6.12
N ASP A 180 -34.52 1.20 4.87
CA ASP A 180 -35.40 1.04 3.71
C ASP A 180 -35.20 -0.28 2.95
N TYR A 181 -34.44 -1.22 3.52
CA TYR A 181 -34.33 -2.58 2.97
C TYR A 181 -34.90 -3.58 3.95
N VAL A 182 -36.21 -3.73 3.91
CA VAL A 182 -36.95 -4.94 4.28
C VAL A 182 -37.92 -5.19 3.12
N LEU A 183 -37.75 -6.33 2.45
CA LEU A 183 -38.74 -6.90 1.54
C LEU A 183 -39.93 -7.41 2.35
#